data_AF-A0A6L9Z2E7-F1
#
_entry.id   AF-A0A6L9Z2E7-F1
#
_cell.length_a   1.000
_cell.length_b   1.000
_cell.length_c   1.000
_cell.angle_alpha   90.00
_cell.angle_beta   90.00
_cell.angle_gamma   90.00
#
_symmetry.space_group_name_H-M   'P 1'
#
loop_
_entity.id
_entity.type
_entity.pdbx_description
1 polymer ?
#
loop_
_entity_poly.entity_id
_entity_poly.type
_entity_poly.pdbx_seq_one_letter_code
_entity_poly.pdbx_strand_id
1 'polypeptide(L)'
;MALATKRAKKSDFEGAIAAAQLVPKDNPSVYHEANDAIKQWQILSQQKSQNQQTIQTAIKQVQRNQASSYNRAIATLRKIPAGQPKYATAQALIAQASDKIYGIAKSRASRGKFLSAINTAKLVPKDTPYYEAAQEAIARWEQGRP
;
A
#
# COMPACT_ATOMS: atom_id res chain seq x y z
N MET A 1 -3.16 -10.23 29.81
CA MET A 1 -3.90 -9.74 28.61
C MET A 1 -3.66 -8.28 28.23
N ALA A 2 -3.79 -7.29 29.13
CA ALA A 2 -3.68 -5.86 28.75
C ALA A 2 -2.40 -5.47 27.97
N LEU A 3 -1.23 -5.99 28.39
CA LEU A 3 0.03 -5.77 27.68
C LEU A 3 0.01 -6.35 26.26
N ALA A 4 -0.52 -7.56 26.10
CA ALA A 4 -0.62 -8.25 24.81
C ALA A 4 -1.48 -7.45 23.83
N THR A 5 -2.67 -7.03 24.25
CA THR A 5 -3.57 -6.21 23.44
C THR A 5 -2.94 -4.86 23.06
N LYS A 6 -2.20 -4.23 23.98
CA LYS A 6 -1.46 -2.98 23.70
C LYS A 6 -0.41 -3.17 22.60
N ARG A 7 0.33 -4.29 22.62
CA ARG A 7 1.32 -4.64 21.58
C ARG A 7 0.64 -4.92 20.23
N ALA A 8 -0.45 -5.70 20.24
CA ALA A 8 -1.21 -6.00 19.03
C ALA A 8 -1.76 -4.74 18.34
N LYS A 9 -2.27 -3.77 19.13
CA LYS A 9 -2.70 -2.45 18.61
C LYS A 9 -1.58 -1.66 17.93
N LYS A 10 -0.32 -1.89 18.32
CA LYS A 10 0.87 -1.31 17.66
C LYS A 10 1.36 -2.16 16.49
N SER A 11 0.60 -3.17 16.06
CA SER A 11 1.00 -4.18 15.06
C SER A 11 2.24 -4.99 15.47
N ASP A 12 2.59 -5.01 16.75
CA ASP A 12 3.59 -5.89 17.33
C ASP A 12 2.93 -7.23 17.69
N PHE A 13 2.60 -8.01 16.66
CA PHE A 13 1.86 -9.27 16.82
C PHE A 13 2.70 -10.34 17.52
N GLU A 14 4.00 -10.43 17.24
CA GLU A 14 4.88 -11.38 17.92
C GLU A 14 5.04 -11.06 19.41
N GLY A 15 5.26 -9.79 19.75
CA GLY A 15 5.31 -9.37 21.14
C GLY A 15 3.96 -9.52 21.84
N ALA A 16 2.84 -9.37 21.12
CA ALA A 16 1.50 -9.62 21.64
C ALA A 16 1.28 -11.11 21.96
N ILE A 17 1.64 -12.00 21.04
CA ILE A 17 1.58 -13.46 21.22
C ILE A 17 2.39 -13.86 22.46
N ALA A 18 3.65 -13.41 22.54
CA ALA A 18 4.51 -13.71 23.68
C ALA A 18 3.91 -13.24 25.02
N ALA A 19 3.28 -12.05 25.04
CA ALA A 19 2.62 -11.55 26.24
C ALA A 19 1.32 -12.28 26.59
N ALA A 20 0.57 -12.79 25.60
CA ALA A 20 -0.63 -13.58 25.84
C ALA A 20 -0.31 -15.02 26.29
N GLN A 21 0.81 -15.59 25.83
CA GLN A 21 1.27 -16.92 26.27
C GLN A 21 1.61 -16.97 27.77
N LEU A 22 1.90 -15.82 28.39
CA LEU A 22 2.17 -15.70 29.83
C LEU A 22 0.89 -15.65 30.69
N VAL A 23 -0.30 -15.68 30.10
CA VAL A 23 -1.56 -15.66 30.84
C VAL A 23 -1.72 -16.98 31.61
N PRO A 24 -1.86 -16.94 32.95
CA PRO A 24 -2.05 -18.15 33.76
C PRO A 24 -3.33 -18.91 33.43
N LYS A 25 -3.31 -20.24 33.63
CA LYS A 25 -4.44 -21.15 33.40
C LYS A 25 -5.49 -21.14 34.52
N ASP A 26 -5.16 -20.55 35.66
CA ASP A 26 -6.00 -20.47 36.86
C ASP A 26 -7.23 -19.56 36.68
N ASN A 27 -7.24 -18.72 35.63
CA ASN A 27 -8.40 -17.98 35.17
C ASN A 27 -8.84 -18.49 33.79
N PRO A 28 -9.76 -19.48 33.73
CA PRO A 28 -10.13 -20.15 32.48
C PRO A 28 -10.68 -19.21 31.41
N SER A 29 -11.44 -18.18 31.80
CA SER A 29 -12.03 -17.23 30.86
C SER A 29 -10.94 -16.38 30.17
N VAL A 30 -10.03 -15.80 30.95
CA VAL A 30 -8.93 -14.97 30.43
C VAL A 30 -7.93 -15.82 29.65
N TYR A 31 -7.70 -17.07 30.08
CA TYR A 31 -6.87 -18.02 29.34
C TYR A 31 -7.47 -18.40 27.98
N HIS A 32 -8.79 -18.62 27.91
CA HIS A 32 -9.48 -18.87 26.64
C HIS A 32 -9.36 -17.68 25.69
N GLU A 33 -9.62 -16.46 26.19
CA GLU A 33 -9.44 -15.22 25.43
C GLU A 33 -8.00 -15.09 24.89
N ALA A 34 -7.00 -15.39 25.73
CA ALA A 34 -5.59 -15.35 25.33
C ALA A 34 -5.29 -16.31 24.17
N ASN A 35 -5.82 -17.53 24.20
CA ASN A 35 -5.59 -18.52 23.13
C ASN A 35 -6.24 -18.11 21.81
N ASP A 36 -7.44 -17.55 21.85
CA ASP A 36 -8.11 -17.06 20.63
C ASP A 36 -7.39 -15.85 20.05
N ALA A 37 -6.95 -14.93 20.91
CA ALA A 37 -6.12 -13.79 20.50
C ALA A 37 -4.79 -14.24 19.87
N ILE A 38 -4.13 -15.26 20.44
CA ILE A 38 -2.90 -15.83 19.89
C ILE A 38 -3.14 -16.36 18.46
N LYS A 39 -4.19 -17.17 18.24
CA LYS A 39 -4.52 -17.70 16.91
C LYS A 39 -4.72 -16.57 15.90
N GLN A 40 -5.44 -15.52 16.28
CA GLN A 40 -5.68 -14.37 15.43
C GLN A 40 -4.39 -13.60 15.12
N TRP A 41 -3.56 -13.33 16.13
CA TRP A 41 -2.31 -12.58 15.94
C TRP A 41 -1.26 -13.37 15.16
N GLN A 42 -1.27 -14.70 15.22
CA GLN A 42 -0.43 -15.54 14.37
C GLN A 42 -0.78 -15.33 12.89
N ILE A 43 -2.07 -15.33 12.54
CA ILE A 43 -2.54 -15.03 11.18
C ILE A 43 -2.13 -13.62 10.76
N LEU A 44 -2.34 -12.61 11.63
CA LEU A 44 -1.97 -11.23 11.32
C LEU A 44 -0.45 -11.05 11.17
N SER A 45 0.36 -11.75 11.98
CA SER A 45 1.82 -11.73 11.85
C SER A 45 2.27 -12.28 10.50
N GLN A 46 1.70 -13.42 10.08
CA GLN A 46 2.00 -14.02 8.78
C GLN A 46 1.60 -13.10 7.62
N GLN A 47 0.38 -12.53 7.66
CA GLN A 47 -0.08 -11.57 6.67
C GLN A 47 0.81 -10.34 6.61
N LYS A 48 1.22 -9.79 7.78
CA LYS A 48 2.12 -8.63 7.84
C LYS A 48 3.45 -8.93 7.15
N SER A 49 4.03 -10.12 7.36
CA SER A 49 5.26 -10.54 6.71
C SER A 49 5.10 -10.66 5.19
N GLN A 50 4.05 -11.33 4.72
CA GLN A 50 3.75 -11.46 3.28
C GLN A 50 3.51 -10.10 2.61
N ASN A 51 2.73 -9.23 3.25
CA ASN A 51 2.43 -7.90 2.73
C ASN A 51 3.68 -7.02 2.73
N GLN A 52 4.59 -7.19 3.69
CA GLN A 52 5.89 -6.52 3.69
C GLN A 52 6.74 -6.96 2.49
N GLN A 53 6.77 -8.25 2.14
CA GLN A 53 7.46 -8.75 0.94
C GLN A 53 6.84 -8.20 -0.35
N THR A 54 5.51 -8.09 -0.39
CA THR A 54 4.78 -7.50 -1.53
C THR A 54 5.16 -6.03 -1.71
N ILE A 55 5.22 -5.25 -0.62
CA ILE A 55 5.71 -3.86 -0.65
C ILE A 55 7.16 -3.79 -1.15
N GLN A 56 8.06 -4.62 -0.62
CA GLN A 56 9.45 -4.62 -1.06
C GLN A 56 9.59 -4.96 -2.55
N THR A 57 8.78 -5.89 -3.05
CA THR A 57 8.73 -6.26 -4.46
C THR A 57 8.28 -5.07 -5.31
N ALA A 58 7.21 -4.38 -4.91
CA ALA A 58 6.74 -3.19 -5.60
C ALA A 58 7.79 -2.07 -5.63
N ILE A 59 8.49 -1.83 -4.52
CA ILE A 59 9.57 -0.83 -4.46
C ILE A 59 10.71 -1.16 -5.42
N LYS A 60 11.12 -2.44 -5.50
CA LYS A 60 12.18 -2.89 -6.41
C LYS A 60 11.81 -2.75 -7.90
N GLN A 61 10.51 -2.75 -8.22
CA GLN A 61 10.05 -2.57 -9.60
C GLN A 61 10.20 -1.14 -10.09
N VAL A 62 10.25 -0.15 -9.19
CA VAL A 62 10.23 1.27 -9.54
C VAL A 62 11.56 1.71 -10.16
N GLN A 63 11.47 2.31 -11.33
CA GLN A 63 12.58 2.94 -12.04
C GLN A 63 12.28 4.44 -12.21
N ARG A 64 13.23 5.28 -11.81
CA ARG A 64 13.12 6.74 -11.94
C ARG A 64 12.83 7.09 -13.41
N ASN A 65 11.89 8.02 -13.62
CA ASN A 65 11.47 8.50 -14.95
C ASN A 65 10.74 7.48 -15.86
N GLN A 66 10.52 6.24 -15.41
CA GLN A 66 9.77 5.24 -16.17
C GLN A 66 8.36 5.06 -15.56
N ALA A 67 7.37 5.78 -16.09
CA ALA A 67 5.99 5.74 -15.57
C ALA A 67 5.37 4.32 -15.53
N SER A 68 5.67 3.47 -16.51
CA SER A 68 5.20 2.08 -16.53
C SER A 68 5.72 1.26 -15.35
N SER A 69 6.90 1.58 -14.80
CA SER A 69 7.44 0.93 -13.61
C SER A 69 6.59 1.23 -12.35
N TYR A 70 6.16 2.48 -12.19
CA TYR A 70 5.27 2.89 -11.11
C TYR A 70 3.88 2.24 -11.25
N ASN A 71 3.37 2.13 -12.48
CA ASN A 71 2.10 1.44 -12.73
C ASN A 71 2.17 -0.06 -12.37
N ARG A 72 3.27 -0.76 -12.71
CA ARG A 72 3.52 -2.14 -12.24
C ARG A 72 3.63 -2.25 -10.72
N ALA A 73 4.30 -1.29 -10.08
CA ALA A 73 4.39 -1.22 -8.62
C ALA A 73 3.00 -1.08 -7.98
N ILE A 74 2.12 -0.24 -8.54
CA ILE A 74 0.72 -0.11 -8.11
C ILE A 74 -0.02 -1.46 -8.23
N ALA A 75 0.11 -2.13 -9.38
CA ALA A 75 -0.51 -3.44 -9.57
C ALA A 75 -0.05 -4.48 -8.53
N THR A 76 1.22 -4.43 -8.12
CA THR A 76 1.75 -5.28 -7.04
C THR A 76 1.20 -4.87 -5.67
N LEU A 77 1.17 -3.58 -5.33
CA LEU A 77 0.66 -3.08 -4.04
C LEU A 77 -0.82 -3.39 -3.83
N ARG A 78 -1.63 -3.41 -4.90
CA ARG A 78 -3.05 -3.79 -4.87
C ARG A 78 -3.34 -5.21 -4.44
N LYS A 79 -2.34 -6.09 -4.45
CA LYS A 79 -2.49 -7.47 -3.96
C LYS A 79 -2.69 -7.53 -2.45
N ILE A 80 -2.37 -6.45 -1.73
CA ILE A 80 -2.58 -6.36 -0.28
C ILE A 80 -4.07 -6.04 -0.03
N PRO A 81 -4.85 -6.97 0.55
CA PRO A 81 -6.29 -6.78 0.75
C PRO A 81 -6.61 -5.74 1.82
N ALA A 82 -7.77 -5.11 1.71
CA ALA A 82 -8.30 -4.23 2.74
C ALA A 82 -8.46 -4.97 4.07
N GLY A 83 -8.20 -4.27 5.19
CA GLY A 83 -8.25 -4.84 6.53
C GLY A 83 -7.03 -5.67 6.94
N GLN A 84 -6.13 -6.02 6.01
CA GLN A 84 -4.88 -6.70 6.37
C GLN A 84 -3.80 -5.72 6.85
N PRO A 85 -2.84 -6.19 7.66
CA PRO A 85 -1.68 -5.40 8.03
C PRO A 85 -0.94 -4.86 6.79
N LYS A 86 -0.43 -3.63 6.87
CA LYS A 86 0.26 -2.90 5.79
C LYS A 86 -0.64 -2.40 4.64
N TYR A 87 -1.95 -2.64 4.66
CA TYR A 87 -2.86 -2.08 3.66
C TYR A 87 -2.77 -0.55 3.55
N ALA A 88 -2.84 0.17 4.67
CA ALA A 88 -2.72 1.64 4.68
C ALA A 88 -1.37 2.12 4.11
N THR A 89 -0.28 1.41 4.41
CA THR A 89 1.04 1.67 3.82
C THR A 89 1.02 1.46 2.31
N ALA A 90 0.37 0.40 1.83
CA ALA A 90 0.23 0.13 0.40
C ALA A 90 -0.57 1.24 -0.31
N GLN A 91 -1.67 1.71 0.29
CA GLN A 91 -2.47 2.82 -0.27
C GLN A 91 -1.66 4.13 -0.36
N ALA A 92 -0.88 4.45 0.68
CA ALA A 92 0.01 5.61 0.63
C ALA A 92 1.06 5.50 -0.50
N LEU A 93 1.63 4.32 -0.71
CA LEU A 93 2.58 4.07 -1.80
C LEU A 93 1.90 4.10 -3.18
N ILE A 94 0.66 3.62 -3.31
CA ILE A 94 -0.14 3.73 -4.53
C ILE A 94 -0.38 5.20 -4.88
N ALA A 95 -0.77 6.01 -3.90
CA ALA A 95 -0.96 7.45 -4.09
C ALA A 95 0.35 8.13 -4.55
N GLN A 96 1.47 7.84 -3.90
CA GLN A 96 2.78 8.36 -4.30
C GLN A 96 3.19 7.90 -5.71
N ALA A 97 2.95 6.64 -6.07
CA ALA A 97 3.25 6.15 -7.41
C ALA A 97 2.38 6.83 -8.47
N SER A 98 1.10 7.08 -8.18
CA SER A 98 0.20 7.82 -9.07
C SER A 98 0.63 9.28 -9.28
N ASP A 99 1.10 9.95 -8.23
CA ASP A 99 1.74 11.28 -8.31
C ASP A 99 2.96 11.23 -9.25
N LYS A 100 3.86 10.24 -9.09
CA LYS A 100 5.05 10.13 -9.94
C LYS A 100 4.72 9.91 -11.41
N ILE A 101 3.72 9.08 -11.72
CA ILE A 101 3.26 8.89 -13.10
C ILE A 101 2.79 10.23 -13.69
N TYR A 102 1.94 10.95 -12.94
CA TYR A 102 1.41 12.24 -13.37
C TYR A 102 2.51 13.31 -13.52
N GLY A 103 3.46 13.37 -12.60
CA GLY A 103 4.63 14.26 -12.68
C GLY A 103 5.50 13.99 -13.92
N ILE A 104 5.72 12.72 -14.27
CA ILE A 104 6.43 12.35 -15.50
C ILE A 104 5.64 12.79 -16.74
N ALA A 105 4.31 12.65 -16.72
CA ALA A 105 3.44 13.11 -17.81
C ALA A 105 3.56 14.63 -18.00
N LYS A 106 3.43 15.40 -16.91
CA LYS A 106 3.62 16.87 -16.93
C LYS A 106 4.98 17.28 -17.48
N SER A 107 6.06 16.62 -17.04
CA SER A 107 7.41 16.89 -17.55
C SER A 107 7.56 16.60 -19.05
N ARG A 108 6.79 15.65 -19.61
CA ARG A 108 6.77 15.39 -21.05
C ARG A 108 6.00 16.50 -21.78
N ALA A 109 4.84 16.90 -21.26
CA ALA A 109 4.02 17.98 -21.83
C ALA A 109 4.77 19.31 -21.84
N SER A 110 5.48 19.66 -20.77
CA SER A 110 6.27 20.90 -20.70
C SER A 110 7.42 20.98 -21.71
N ARG A 111 7.76 19.86 -22.35
CA ARG A 111 8.73 19.76 -23.45
C ARG A 111 8.06 19.67 -24.82
N GLY A 112 6.77 19.98 -24.92
CA GLY A 112 5.97 19.87 -26.14
C GLY A 112 5.64 18.43 -26.56
N LYS A 113 5.98 17.42 -25.75
CA LYS A 113 5.78 16.00 -26.11
C LYS A 113 4.37 15.54 -25.71
N PHE A 114 3.34 16.19 -26.22
CA PHE A 114 1.94 15.98 -25.81
C PHE A 114 1.47 14.53 -25.98
N LEU A 115 1.75 13.88 -27.12
CA LEU A 115 1.39 12.47 -27.32
C LEU A 115 2.03 11.56 -26.25
N SER A 116 3.30 11.80 -25.94
CA SER A 116 4.01 11.05 -24.89
C SER A 116 3.45 11.35 -23.50
N ALA A 117 3.09 12.60 -23.22
CA ALA A 117 2.47 13.01 -21.97
C ALA A 117 1.11 12.35 -21.75
N ILE A 118 0.24 12.36 -22.76
CA ILE A 118 -1.08 11.71 -22.74
C ILE A 118 -0.93 10.22 -22.46
N ASN A 119 -0.08 9.52 -23.22
CA ASN A 119 0.16 8.09 -23.02
C ASN A 119 0.71 7.78 -21.62
N THR A 120 1.41 8.72 -21.00
CA THR A 120 1.90 8.58 -19.62
C THR A 120 0.80 8.81 -18.60
N ALA A 121 0.01 9.86 -18.74
CA ALA A 121 -1.08 10.19 -17.83
C ALA A 121 -2.17 9.11 -17.83
N LYS A 122 -2.40 8.41 -18.95
CA LYS A 122 -3.27 7.24 -19.03
C LYS A 122 -2.85 6.08 -18.12
N LEU A 123 -1.59 6.06 -17.65
CA LEU A 123 -1.10 5.05 -16.70
C LEU A 123 -1.49 5.36 -15.25
N VAL A 124 -2.04 6.55 -14.96
CA VAL A 124 -2.58 6.89 -13.65
C VAL A 124 -3.88 6.12 -13.46
N PRO A 125 -3.99 5.24 -12.45
CA PRO A 125 -5.19 4.43 -12.28
C PRO A 125 -6.38 5.22 -11.72
N LYS A 126 -7.60 4.81 -12.10
CA LYS A 126 -8.88 5.47 -11.77
C LYS A 126 -9.19 5.65 -10.28
N ASP A 127 -8.73 4.72 -9.47
CA ASP A 127 -8.93 4.63 -8.01
C ASP A 127 -7.82 5.32 -7.23
N THR A 128 -7.07 6.23 -7.85
CA THR A 128 -5.97 6.96 -7.20
C THR A 128 -6.24 8.46 -7.15
N PRO A 129 -5.71 9.18 -6.14
CA PRO A 129 -5.98 10.61 -5.97
C PRO A 129 -5.59 11.50 -7.16
N TYR A 130 -4.66 11.04 -8.00
CA TYR A 130 -4.16 11.81 -9.15
C TYR A 130 -4.89 11.52 -10.46
N TYR A 131 -5.91 10.65 -10.45
CA TYR A 131 -6.62 10.27 -11.67
C TYR A 131 -7.33 11.46 -12.33
N GLU A 132 -8.11 12.22 -11.57
CA GLU A 132 -8.88 13.35 -12.09
C GLU A 132 -7.96 14.41 -12.72
N ALA A 133 -6.92 14.82 -11.99
CA ALA A 133 -5.90 15.74 -12.49
C ALA A 133 -5.19 15.22 -13.76
N ALA A 134 -5.00 13.90 -13.88
CA ALA A 134 -4.44 13.28 -15.08
C ALA A 134 -5.42 13.33 -16.27
N GLN A 135 -6.72 13.08 -16.05
CA GLN A 135 -7.74 13.16 -17.10
C GLN A 135 -7.91 14.59 -17.61
N GLU A 136 -7.96 15.58 -16.71
CA GLU A 136 -8.02 16.99 -17.08
C GLU A 136 -6.82 17.42 -17.92
N ALA A 137 -5.62 16.98 -17.53
CA ALA A 137 -4.41 17.27 -18.28
C ALA A 137 -4.41 16.62 -19.66
N ILE A 138 -4.89 15.38 -19.79
CA ILE A 138 -5.08 14.70 -21.08
C ILE A 138 -5.95 15.55 -22.01
N ALA A 139 -7.12 16.01 -21.53
CA ALA A 139 -8.04 16.82 -22.33
C ALA A 139 -7.42 18.13 -22.84
N ARG A 140 -6.54 18.76 -22.04
CA ARG A 140 -5.80 19.97 -22.46
C ARG A 140 -4.73 19.65 -23.51
N TRP A 141 -3.94 18.61 -23.29
CA TRP A 141 -2.84 18.22 -24.17
C TRP A 141 -3.35 17.70 -25.53
N GLU A 142 -4.54 17.11 -25.59
CA GLU A 142 -5.22 16.73 -26.85
C GLU A 142 -5.50 17.95 -27.75
N GLN A 143 -5.64 19.14 -27.15
CA GLN A 143 -5.80 20.41 -27.87
C GLN A 143 -4.47 21.12 -28.13
N GLY A 144 -3.33 20.49 -27.82
CA GLY A 144 -1.99 21.08 -27.92
C GLY A 144 -1.70 22.17 -26.88
N ARG A 145 -2.50 22.25 -25.81
CA ARG A 145 -2.38 23.26 -24.76
C ARG A 145 -1.66 22.67 -23.54
N PRO A 146 -0.65 23.33 -22.96
CA PRO A 146 0.10 22.82 -21.81
C PRO A 146 -0.73 22.63 -20.53
#